data_AF-A0A7K7AE82-F1
#
_entry.id   AF-A0A7K7AE82-F1
#
_cell.length_a   1.000
_cell.length_b   1.000
_cell.length_c   1.000
_cell.angle_alpha   90.00
_cell.angle_beta   90.00
_cell.angle_gamma   90.00
#
_symmetry.space_group_name_H-M   'P 1'
#
loop_
_entity.id
_entity.type
_entity.pdbx_description
1 polymer ?
#
loop_
_entity_poly.entity_id
_entity_poly.type
_entity_poly.pdbx_seq_one_letter_code
_entity_poly.pdbx_strand_id
1 'polypeptide(L)'
;LSLLQRMQKRAERFNVPVSLESKKAARAARFGMAPVSTKGEENTQNQVVNMDKLKERAQRFGLNVSSLSKKSEEDEKLKKRKERFGIVTSSAGAAATEDTEAKKRKRAERFGIV
;
A
#
# COMPACT_ATOMS: atom_id res chain seq x y z
N LEU A 1 -22.24 9.94 10.76
CA LEU A 1 -21.45 9.51 11.95
C LEU A 1 -20.23 10.40 12.05
N SER A 2 -20.02 11.06 13.19
CA SER A 2 -18.83 11.87 13.42
C SER A 2 -17.56 10.99 13.37
N LEU A 3 -16.39 11.60 13.13
CA LEU A 3 -15.10 10.89 13.14
C LEU A 3 -14.91 10.08 14.44
N LEU A 4 -15.28 10.69 15.56
CA LEU A 4 -15.14 10.11 16.89
C LEU A 4 -16.03 8.86 17.06
N GLN A 5 -17.28 8.91 16.59
CA GLN A 5 -18.19 7.75 16.59
C GLN A 5 -17.69 6.60 15.69
N ARG A 6 -17.09 6.92 14.53
CA ARG A 6 -16.49 5.91 13.64
C ARG A 6 -15.29 5.21 14.30
N MET A 7 -14.48 5.97 15.04
CA MET A 7 -13.33 5.42 15.78
C MET A 7 -13.77 4.53 16.94
N GLN A 8 -14.82 4.91 17.68
CA GLN A 8 -15.40 4.12 18.77
C GLN A 8 -15.95 2.77 18.28
N LYS A 9 -16.81 2.77 17.24
CA LYS A 9 -17.33 1.53 16.65
C LYS A 9 -16.24 0.58 16.16
N ARG A 10 -15.12 1.13 15.66
CA ARG A 10 -13.96 0.31 15.26
C ARG A 10 -13.22 -0.24 16.47
N ALA A 11 -13.02 0.56 17.52
CA ALA A 11 -12.42 0.10 18.76
C ALA A 11 -13.20 -1.06 19.39
N GLU A 12 -14.53 -0.95 19.43
CA GLU A 12 -15.43 -2.02 19.90
C GLU A 12 -15.32 -3.28 19.03
N ARG A 13 -15.39 -3.16 17.69
CA ARG A 13 -15.31 -4.32 16.79
C ARG A 13 -14.01 -5.10 16.89
N PHE A 14 -12.91 -4.42 17.16
CA PHE A 14 -11.58 -5.02 17.13
C PHE A 14 -10.96 -5.14 18.52
N ASN A 15 -11.69 -4.78 19.59
CA ASN A 15 -11.20 -4.74 20.97
C ASN A 15 -9.86 -3.97 21.12
N VAL A 16 -9.72 -2.85 20.39
CA VAL A 16 -8.48 -2.04 20.40
C VAL A 16 -8.77 -0.69 21.04
N PRO A 17 -7.95 -0.22 22.00
CA PRO A 17 -8.13 1.10 22.60
C PRO A 17 -8.15 2.23 21.56
N VAL A 18 -8.94 3.27 21.81
CA VAL A 18 -9.12 4.39 20.87
C VAL A 18 -7.87 5.28 20.79
N SER A 19 -6.96 5.21 21.77
CA SER A 19 -5.73 6.03 21.82
C SER A 19 -4.80 5.74 20.64
N LEU A 20 -4.18 6.79 20.10
CA LEU A 20 -3.27 6.68 18.95
C LEU A 20 -2.02 5.87 19.32
N GLU A 21 -1.52 6.03 20.55
CA GLU A 21 -0.34 5.32 21.04
C GLU A 21 -0.58 3.81 21.15
N SER A 22 -1.73 3.39 21.68
CA SER A 22 -2.08 1.96 21.75
C SER A 22 -2.23 1.33 20.37
N LYS A 23 -2.79 2.05 19.38
CA LYS A 23 -2.88 1.57 18.00
C LYS A 23 -1.51 1.45 17.33
N LYS A 24 -0.60 2.38 17.62
CA LYS A 24 0.78 2.36 17.12
C LYS A 24 1.54 1.17 17.72
N ALA A 25 1.44 0.97 19.04
CA ALA A 25 2.04 -0.14 19.76
C ALA A 25 1.47 -1.51 19.31
N ALA A 26 0.15 -1.64 19.19
CA ALA A 26 -0.51 -2.87 18.72
C ALA A 26 -0.10 -3.22 17.28
N ARG A 27 0.12 -2.22 16.42
CA ARG A 27 0.67 -2.46 15.09
C ARG A 27 2.12 -2.93 15.17
N ALA A 28 2.97 -2.23 15.92
CA ALA A 28 4.38 -2.60 16.07
C ALA A 28 4.53 -4.05 16.56
N ALA A 29 3.76 -4.45 17.57
CA ALA A 29 3.73 -5.82 18.09
C ALA A 29 3.35 -6.86 17.01
N ARG A 30 2.37 -6.57 16.15
CA ARG A 30 2.00 -7.47 15.04
C ARG A 30 3.11 -7.65 14.01
N PHE A 31 3.97 -6.66 13.85
CA PHE A 31 5.09 -6.70 12.92
C PHE A 31 6.41 -7.09 13.62
N GLY A 32 6.35 -7.54 14.88
CA GLY A 32 7.53 -7.92 15.65
C GLY A 32 8.49 -6.76 15.91
N MET A 33 8.03 -5.52 15.81
CA MET A 33 8.82 -4.33 16.10
C MET A 33 8.68 -4.03 17.59
N ALA A 34 9.79 -4.02 18.32
CA ALA A 34 9.80 -3.60 19.71
C ALA A 34 9.33 -2.13 19.83
N PRO A 35 8.57 -1.77 20.88
CA PRO A 35 8.19 -0.39 21.12
C PRO A 35 9.41 0.37 21.66
N VAL A 36 10.27 0.86 20.78
CA VAL A 36 11.41 1.70 21.18
C VAL A 36 11.24 3.12 20.66
N SER A 37 11.28 4.04 21.62
CA SER A 37 11.53 5.46 21.44
C SER A 37 12.68 5.69 20.47
N THR A 38 12.52 6.70 19.63
CA THR A 38 13.56 7.55 19.03
C THR A 38 14.98 7.00 19.03
N LYS A 39 15.50 6.65 17.85
CA LYS A 39 16.65 7.27 17.17
C LYS A 39 17.04 6.33 16.04
N GLY A 40 17.30 6.88 14.86
CA GLY A 40 17.55 6.11 13.65
C GLY A 40 18.72 5.16 13.81
N GLU A 41 18.43 3.87 13.74
CA GLU A 41 19.41 2.84 13.41
C GLU A 41 18.74 1.91 12.39
N GLU A 42 19.37 1.84 11.23
CA GLU A 42 19.02 0.97 10.12
C GLU A 42 19.12 -0.48 10.61
N ASN A 43 17.99 -1.10 10.95
CA ASN A 43 17.98 -2.50 11.35
C ASN A 43 18.14 -3.41 10.10
N THR A 44 19.35 -3.39 9.53
CA THR A 44 19.81 -4.30 8.47
C THR A 44 20.28 -5.65 9.02
N GLN A 45 19.97 -5.98 10.28
CA GLN A 45 20.52 -7.14 10.99
C GLN A 45 19.50 -8.24 11.30
N ASN A 46 18.35 -8.28 10.61
CA ASN A 46 17.48 -9.46 10.72
C ASN A 46 16.63 -9.80 9.48
N GLN A 47 17.00 -9.29 8.31
CA GLN A 47 16.42 -9.78 7.07
C GLN A 47 17.37 -10.79 6.43
N VAL A 48 17.57 -11.94 7.10
CA VAL A 48 17.91 -13.16 6.37
C VAL A 48 16.70 -13.42 5.46
N VAL A 49 16.75 -12.86 4.24
CA VAL A 49 15.74 -13.12 3.22
C VAL A 49 15.80 -14.63 3.01
N ASN A 50 14.84 -15.35 3.57
CA ASN A 50 14.82 -16.79 3.49
C ASN A 50 14.64 -17.17 2.01
N MET A 51 15.70 -17.70 1.40
CA MET A 51 15.75 -18.00 -0.03
C MET A 51 14.69 -19.02 -0.44
N ASP A 52 14.28 -19.90 0.48
CA ASP A 52 13.22 -20.88 0.22
C ASP A 52 11.85 -20.22 0.13
N LYS A 53 11.55 -19.25 1.00
CA LYS A 53 10.32 -18.44 0.89
C LYS A 53 10.27 -17.65 -0.42
N LEU A 54 11.43 -17.22 -0.93
CA LEU A 54 11.51 -16.51 -2.21
C LEU A 54 11.28 -17.47 -3.38
N LYS A 55 11.86 -18.67 -3.34
CA LYS A 55 11.63 -19.73 -4.34
C LYS A 55 10.18 -20.20 -4.34
N GLU A 56 9.59 -20.44 -3.17
CA GLU A 56 8.19 -20.82 -3.01
C GLU A 56 7.25 -19.74 -3.55
N ARG A 57 7.57 -18.46 -3.34
CA ARG A 57 6.87 -17.33 -3.96
C ARG A 57 7.02 -17.36 -5.48
N ALA A 58 8.23 -17.53 -6.00
CA ALA A 58 8.45 -17.58 -7.45
C ALA A 58 7.64 -18.73 -8.10
N GLN A 59 7.59 -19.90 -7.47
CA GLN A 59 6.77 -21.04 -7.91
C GLN A 59 5.27 -20.74 -7.86
N ARG A 60 4.78 -20.17 -6.75
CA ARG A 60 3.36 -19.80 -6.61
C ARG A 60 2.89 -18.81 -7.65
N PHE A 61 3.71 -17.79 -7.92
CA PHE A 61 3.36 -16.72 -8.83
C PHE A 61 3.81 -16.98 -10.27
N GLY A 62 4.42 -18.14 -10.54
CA GLY A 62 4.96 -18.48 -11.85
C GLY A 62 6.03 -17.51 -12.34
N LEU A 63 6.68 -16.77 -11.43
CA LEU A 63 7.70 -15.79 -11.80
C LEU A 63 8.96 -16.53 -12.22
N ASN A 64 9.18 -16.59 -13.54
CA ASN A 64 10.38 -17.15 -14.12
C ASN A 64 11.62 -16.38 -13.59
N VAL A 65 12.63 -17.07 -13.08
CA VAL A 65 13.83 -16.42 -12.50
C VAL A 65 14.81 -15.89 -13.56
N SER A 66 14.62 -16.25 -14.83
CA SER A 66 15.43 -15.75 -15.94
C SER A 66 15.05 -14.31 -16.32
N SER A 67 16.05 -13.45 -16.48
CA SER A 67 15.85 -12.02 -16.77
C SER A 67 15.18 -11.74 -18.13
N LEU A 68 15.41 -12.61 -19.11
CA LEU A 68 14.90 -12.47 -20.48
C LEU A 68 13.39 -12.69 -20.58
N SER A 69 12.85 -13.70 -19.88
CA SER A 69 11.40 -14.00 -19.87
C SER A 69 10.57 -12.90 -19.20
N LYS A 70 11.16 -12.22 -18.20
CA LYS A 70 10.48 -11.12 -17.48
C LYS A 70 10.19 -9.92 -18.39
N LYS A 71 11.05 -9.66 -19.38
CA LYS A 71 10.94 -8.46 -20.20
C LYS A 71 9.74 -8.51 -21.16
N SER A 72 9.51 -9.65 -21.82
CA SER A 72 8.36 -9.83 -22.71
C SER A 72 7.02 -9.80 -21.95
N GLU A 73 6.94 -10.43 -20.77
CA GLU A 73 5.74 -10.41 -19.95
C GLU A 73 5.37 -9.00 -19.45
N GLU A 74 6.37 -8.21 -19.05
CA GLU A 74 6.16 -6.83 -18.61
C GLU A 74 5.72 -5.92 -19.77
N ASP A 75 6.26 -6.13 -20.99
CA ASP A 75 5.85 -5.39 -22.17
C ASP A 75 4.37 -5.68 -22.55
N GLU A 76 3.91 -6.92 -22.45
CA GLU A 76 2.49 -7.27 -22.64
C GLU A 76 1.58 -6.67 -21.56
N LYS A 77 1.98 -6.74 -20.29
CA LYS A 77 1.24 -6.11 -19.18
C LYS A 77 1.15 -4.61 -19.39
N LEU A 78 2.24 -3.98 -19.83
CA LEU A 78 2.29 -2.56 -20.11
C LEU A 78 1.38 -2.21 -21.29
N LYS A 79 1.37 -3.01 -22.37
CA LYS A 79 0.43 -2.86 -23.49
C LYS A 79 -1.02 -2.96 -23.04
N LYS A 80 -1.39 -4.03 -22.32
CA LYS A 80 -2.74 -4.20 -21.74
C LYS A 80 -3.12 -3.07 -20.80
N ARG A 81 -2.15 -2.45 -20.10
CA ARG A 81 -2.40 -1.29 -19.23
C ARG A 81 -2.64 -0.02 -20.06
N LYS A 82 -1.85 0.21 -21.11
CA LYS A 82 -2.06 1.33 -22.05
C LYS A 82 -3.42 1.21 -22.76
N GLU A 83 -3.84 0.00 -23.13
CA GLU A 83 -5.18 -0.23 -23.71
C GLU A 83 -6.30 0.06 -22.69
N ARG A 84 -6.12 -0.34 -21.43
CA ARG A 84 -7.11 -0.11 -20.37
C ARG A 84 -7.22 1.33 -19.90
N PHE A 85 -6.10 2.05 -19.84
CA PHE A 85 -6.01 3.35 -19.16
C PHE A 85 -5.57 4.49 -20.08
N GLY A 86 -5.31 4.22 -21.36
CA GLY A 86 -4.71 5.17 -22.28
C GLY A 86 -3.21 5.37 -22.06
N ILE A 87 -2.58 6.09 -22.99
CA ILE A 87 -1.17 6.46 -22.90
C ILE A 87 -1.06 7.64 -21.92
N VAL A 88 -0.68 7.36 -20.68
CA VAL A 88 -0.28 8.39 -19.72
C VAL A 88 1.18 8.74 -19.99
N THR A 89 1.44 9.48 -21.05
CA THR A 89 2.67 10.28 -21.14
C THR A 89 2.44 11.52 -20.29
N SER A 90 3.39 11.86 -19.43
CA SER A 90 3.35 13.02 -18.53
C SER A 90 3.21 14.38 -19.25
N SER A 91 3.08 14.38 -20.58
CA SER A 91 2.97 15.56 -21.45
C SER A 91 1.59 15.75 -22.12
N ALA A 92 0.59 14.89 -21.88
CA ALA A 92 -0.76 15.04 -22.47
C ALA A 92 -1.88 15.19 -21.42
N GLY A 93 -1.58 15.75 -20.25
CA GLY A 93 -2.51 15.89 -19.12
C GLY A 93 -3.46 17.09 -19.17
N ALA A 94 -3.64 17.75 -20.31
CA ALA A 94 -4.44 18.99 -20.40
C ALA A 94 -5.97 18.77 -20.24
N ALA A 95 -6.46 17.53 -20.35
CA ALA A 95 -7.88 17.20 -20.16
C ALA A 95 -8.24 16.66 -18.76
N ALA A 96 -7.27 16.56 -17.83
CA ALA A 96 -7.45 15.86 -16.55
C ALA A 96 -7.58 16.78 -15.33
N THR A 97 -7.45 18.11 -15.48
CA THR A 97 -7.40 19.03 -14.33
C THR A 97 -8.75 19.14 -13.63
N GLU A 98 -9.85 19.38 -14.35
CA GLU A 98 -11.21 19.48 -13.78
C GLU A 98 -11.70 18.19 -13.11
N ASP A 99 -11.49 17.04 -13.78
CA ASP A 99 -11.96 15.75 -13.25
C ASP A 99 -11.17 15.32 -11.99
N THR A 100 -9.90 15.75 -11.85
CA THR A 100 -9.12 15.43 -10.64
C THR A 100 -9.62 16.18 -9.41
N GLU A 101 -10.01 17.44 -9.53
CA GLU A 101 -10.54 18.21 -8.40
C GLU A 101 -11.92 17.69 -7.97
N ALA A 102 -12.79 17.41 -8.94
CA ALA A 102 -14.08 16.79 -8.66
C ALA A 102 -13.92 15.41 -7.99
N LYS A 103 -12.95 14.59 -8.43
CA LYS A 103 -12.62 13.31 -7.80
C LYS A 103 -12.03 13.47 -6.40
N LYS A 104 -11.15 14.44 -6.19
CA LYS A 104 -10.59 14.77 -4.87
C LYS A 104 -11.69 15.21 -3.92
N ARG A 105 -12.61 16.07 -4.35
CA ARG A 105 -13.78 16.52 -3.57
C ARG A 105 -14.72 15.37 -3.23
N LYS A 106 -15.13 14.56 -4.22
CA LYS A 106 -15.97 13.36 -3.99
C LYS A 106 -15.29 12.35 -3.05
N ARG A 107 -13.96 12.26 -3.08
CA ARG A 107 -13.19 11.44 -2.14
C ARG A 107 -13.19 12.06 -0.74
N ALA A 108 -12.88 13.35 -0.62
CA ALA A 108 -12.97 14.13 0.61
C ALA A 108 -14.34 13.95 1.29
N GLU A 109 -15.43 14.13 0.54
CA GLU A 109 -16.81 13.92 1.01
C GLU A 109 -17.05 12.47 1.47
N ARG A 110 -16.64 11.46 0.69
CA ARG A 110 -16.74 10.05 1.10
C ARG A 110 -16.01 9.74 2.40
N PHE A 111 -14.84 10.35 2.60
CA PHE A 111 -14.04 10.13 3.81
C PHE A 111 -14.44 11.08 4.95
N GLY A 112 -15.28 12.08 4.69
CA GLY A 112 -15.62 13.14 5.62
C GLY A 112 -14.41 13.99 5.99
N ILE A 113 -13.50 14.17 5.03
CA ILE A 113 -12.39 15.11 5.05
C ILE A 113 -12.89 16.29 4.23
N VAL A 114 -13.78 17.10 4.81
CA VAL A 114 -14.25 18.35 4.21
C VAL A 114 -13.69 19.47 5.06
#